data_AF-A0A838ZEQ0-F1
#
_entry.id   AF-A0A838ZEQ0-F1
#
_cell.length_a   1.000
_cell.length_b   1.000
_cell.length_c   1.000
_cell.angle_alpha   90.00
_cell.angle_beta   90.00
_cell.angle_gamma   90.00
#
_symmetry.space_group_name_H-M   'P 1'
#
loop_
_entity.id
_entity.type
_entity.pdbx_description
1 polymer ?
#
loop_
_entity_poly.entity_id
_entity_poly.type
_entity_poly.pdbx_seq_one_letter_code
_entity_poly.pdbx_strand_id
1 'polypeptide(L)'
;MKKSFLCCIVIFLYCGFGVFAQQKTPVKAVPKSKPTTTPKKITTTKSSAKVTQPSVNSQEDTVIEEVNNETTQQIGNPTFIKIEPERKYNYDSSDLVVRWHELIFDLIEQTQGYSPNVSARNMAYINLAAYEAMLPAYPDNLSLAGQLQDLKKPDSLFADITDFNASVAVSSALFAMVDKLFISSPFIWMEKVYALNDSINIYFAKKLTKEVVEKSRKYGEKIADWIYGYSMTDGGHNTFLRTYDMNYKLPVCTSCFEINRVADLENTGPLHPNWGKNRAFLKENQGGIDIKPKVEFSIYPNSPFYKMAMEVYNISKEVKPNSEKLQIANFWDDAASFTYSAPGHSVSILTQVLKQNPKRLDEATELYSNLTIGLNDTFIATWRIKYEQNFIRPIAYIKRYIDSKWEAALLTPPFPEFPSGHSAQSAAMATILTEKMGDTLSYIDYSKYFVGPPKKFDSFWAAANECSISRVYGGIHFRDGIDQGMEVGKIVGKNSLNLHYKK
;
A
#
# COMPACT_ATOMS: atom_id res chain seq x y z
N MET A 1 66.13 -25.95 -8.83
CA MET A 1 66.39 -25.33 -7.51
C MET A 1 65.12 -25.55 -6.68
N LYS A 2 65.10 -26.43 -5.66
CA LYS A 2 65.42 -26.16 -4.23
C LYS A 2 64.64 -24.92 -3.71
N LYS A 3 63.72 -25.00 -2.73
CA LYS A 3 63.25 -26.06 -1.78
C LYS A 3 61.70 -25.93 -1.62
N SER A 4 60.84 -26.80 -1.04
CA SER A 4 60.85 -27.68 0.17
C SER A 4 61.06 -26.91 1.49
N PHE A 5 60.56 -27.23 2.69
CA PHE A 5 59.65 -28.26 3.29
C PHE A 5 59.36 -27.80 4.76
N LEU A 6 58.39 -28.29 5.57
CA LEU A 6 57.38 -29.37 5.49
C LEU A 6 56.12 -28.99 6.34
N CYS A 7 55.30 -29.97 6.73
CA CYS A 7 54.04 -29.94 7.49
C CYS A 7 54.20 -30.30 9.00
N CYS A 8 53.19 -29.95 9.84
CA CYS A 8 52.66 -30.61 11.07
C CYS A 8 51.62 -29.66 11.70
N ILE A 9 50.33 -29.93 11.98
CA ILE A 9 49.54 -31.11 12.42
C ILE A 9 49.68 -31.43 13.93
N VAL A 10 48.52 -31.43 14.61
CA VAL A 10 48.09 -32.03 15.91
C VAL A 10 47.42 -31.00 16.86
N ILE A 11 46.42 -31.31 17.71
CA ILE A 11 45.07 -31.92 17.50
C ILE A 11 44.28 -31.86 18.85
N PHE A 12 43.01 -31.42 18.78
CA PHE A 12 41.87 -31.77 19.66
C PHE A 12 41.66 -31.24 21.12
N LEU A 13 40.35 -31.21 21.47
CA LEU A 13 39.66 -31.20 22.78
C LEU A 13 39.69 -29.93 23.66
N TYR A 14 38.74 -29.71 24.60
CA TYR A 14 37.25 -29.75 24.58
C TYR A 14 36.72 -29.25 25.95
N CYS A 15 35.44 -28.86 26.02
CA CYS A 15 34.72 -28.45 27.25
C CYS A 15 35.25 -27.16 27.96
N GLY A 16 34.43 -26.44 28.75
CA GLY A 16 33.03 -26.69 29.12
C GLY A 16 32.31 -25.46 29.68
N PHE A 17 31.06 -25.64 30.12
CA PHE A 17 30.18 -24.57 30.60
C PHE A 17 30.64 -23.94 31.93
N GLY A 18 30.34 -22.66 32.12
CA GLY A 18 30.50 -21.95 33.40
C GLY A 18 29.67 -20.67 33.47
N VAL A 19 28.60 -20.69 34.28
CA VAL A 19 27.78 -19.49 34.58
C VAL A 19 28.40 -18.77 35.79
N PHE A 20 28.53 -17.45 35.73
CA PHE A 20 28.81 -16.61 36.90
C PHE A 20 28.01 -15.31 36.87
N ALA A 21 27.67 -14.79 38.06
CA ALA A 21 26.82 -13.62 38.22
C ALA A 21 27.29 -12.72 39.37
N GLN A 22 27.02 -11.41 39.25
CA GLN A 22 27.26 -10.35 40.26
C GLN A 22 28.77 -10.07 40.52
N GLN A 23 29.21 -8.87 40.93
CA GLN A 23 28.61 -7.92 41.89
C GLN A 23 28.74 -6.43 41.50
N LYS A 24 28.04 -5.57 42.26
CA LYS A 24 28.14 -4.11 42.25
C LYS A 24 29.17 -3.61 43.27
N THR A 25 29.82 -2.49 43.01
CA THR A 25 30.61 -1.73 44.00
C THR A 25 29.84 -0.53 44.57
N PRO A 26 30.10 -0.09 45.82
CA PRO A 26 29.31 0.93 46.51
C PRO A 26 29.97 2.32 46.58
N VAL A 27 29.16 3.35 46.87
CA VAL A 27 29.62 4.69 47.29
C VAL A 27 28.95 5.07 48.62
N LYS A 28 29.69 5.73 49.52
CA LYS A 28 29.27 6.06 50.91
C LYS A 28 28.54 7.41 51.01
N ALA A 29 27.81 7.63 52.10
CA ALA A 29 27.10 8.88 52.41
C ALA A 29 27.43 9.41 53.83
N VAL A 30 27.46 10.74 53.98
CA VAL A 30 27.54 11.50 55.25
C VAL A 30 26.80 12.88 55.06
N PRO A 31 26.56 13.73 56.08
CA PRO A 31 25.26 13.80 56.76
C PRO A 31 24.47 15.12 56.56
N LYS A 32 23.33 15.23 57.28
CA LYS A 32 22.34 16.32 57.20
C LYS A 32 22.70 17.56 58.03
N SER A 33 22.17 18.73 57.63
CA SER A 33 21.74 19.81 58.54
C SER A 33 20.47 20.50 58.01
N LYS A 34 19.83 21.34 58.84
CA LYS A 34 18.62 22.14 58.52
C LYS A 34 18.85 23.60 58.95
N PRO A 35 18.16 24.56 58.31
CA PRO A 35 17.37 25.53 59.09
C PRO A 35 15.86 25.51 58.75
N THR A 36 15.09 26.37 59.41
CA THR A 36 13.61 26.43 59.34
C THR A 36 13.13 27.87 59.24
N THR A 37 12.12 28.15 58.41
CA THR A 37 11.28 29.37 58.48
C THR A 37 9.88 29.11 57.91
N THR A 38 8.88 29.87 58.40
CA THR A 38 7.43 29.78 58.08
C THR A 38 6.95 31.14 57.55
N PRO A 39 5.82 31.28 56.80
CA PRO A 39 4.49 31.36 57.44
C PRO A 39 3.20 30.98 56.62
N LYS A 40 2.11 30.71 57.38
CA LYS A 40 0.67 30.97 57.12
C LYS A 40 -0.07 30.50 55.84
N LYS A 41 -0.86 29.41 55.99
CA LYS A 41 -2.36 29.31 56.05
C LYS A 41 -3.21 30.39 55.32
N ILE A 42 -4.39 30.10 54.71
CA ILE A 42 -5.33 28.94 54.85
C ILE A 42 -5.67 28.27 53.46
N THR A 43 -6.86 27.84 52.97
CA THR A 43 -8.31 27.93 53.36
C THR A 43 -9.16 26.68 52.94
N THR A 44 -10.38 26.85 52.41
CA THR A 44 -11.52 25.91 52.18
C THR A 44 -11.84 25.70 50.68
N THR A 45 -12.65 24.74 50.19
CA THR A 45 -13.59 23.75 50.80
C THR A 45 -13.71 22.47 49.93
N LYS A 46 -14.38 21.41 50.42
CA LYS A 46 -14.82 20.21 49.66
C LYS A 46 -16.34 20.00 49.75
N SER A 47 -16.93 19.23 48.83
CA SER A 47 -18.10 18.36 49.08
C SER A 47 -18.10 17.14 48.12
N SER A 48 -18.96 16.14 48.32
CA SER A 48 -18.87 14.83 47.64
C SER A 48 -20.16 13.98 47.61
N ALA A 49 -20.32 13.18 46.55
CA ALA A 49 -21.05 11.91 46.49
C ALA A 49 -20.25 10.97 45.54
N LYS A 50 -19.97 9.68 45.77
CA LYS A 50 -20.58 8.53 46.51
C LYS A 50 -21.55 7.72 45.66
N VAL A 51 -21.33 6.40 45.61
CA VAL A 51 -21.85 5.42 44.62
C VAL A 51 -22.71 4.35 45.29
N THR A 52 -23.80 3.93 44.64
CA THR A 52 -24.53 2.69 44.93
C THR A 52 -25.25 2.13 43.69
N GLN A 53 -25.51 0.83 43.67
CA GLN A 53 -26.32 0.03 42.73
C GLN A 53 -26.85 -1.20 43.53
N PRO A 54 -27.71 -2.11 43.00
CA PRO A 54 -28.58 -2.06 41.81
C PRO A 54 -30.04 -2.53 42.12
N SER A 55 -30.92 -2.59 41.11
CA SER A 55 -31.98 -3.61 40.98
C SER A 55 -32.59 -3.63 39.56
N VAL A 56 -33.39 -4.65 39.23
CA VAL A 56 -34.00 -4.89 37.91
C VAL A 56 -35.48 -5.23 38.08
N ASN A 57 -36.38 -4.70 37.24
CA ASN A 57 -37.55 -5.44 36.76
C ASN A 57 -38.06 -4.90 35.41
N SER A 58 -39.14 -5.51 34.89
CA SER A 58 -39.54 -5.55 33.48
C SER A 58 -40.78 -4.72 33.08
N GLN A 59 -41.07 -4.79 31.77
CA GLN A 59 -42.31 -4.53 31.02
C GLN A 59 -42.37 -3.28 30.13
N GLU A 60 -43.23 -3.41 29.13
CA GLU A 60 -43.37 -2.58 27.93
C GLU A 60 -44.25 -1.36 28.18
N ASP A 61 -44.10 -0.32 27.35
CA ASP A 61 -45.26 0.28 26.69
C ASP A 61 -44.81 1.06 25.43
N THR A 62 -45.63 1.03 24.38
CA THR A 62 -45.37 1.74 23.12
C THR A 62 -46.12 3.06 23.05
N VAL A 63 -45.42 4.17 22.85
CA VAL A 63 -46.01 5.46 22.46
C VAL A 63 -45.35 5.96 21.19
N ILE A 64 -46.17 6.33 20.21
CA ILE A 64 -45.76 7.02 18.98
C ILE A 64 -45.99 8.52 19.23
N GLU A 65 -44.94 9.33 19.12
CA GLU A 65 -45.09 10.79 19.00
C GLU A 65 -44.64 11.22 17.60
N GLU A 66 -45.59 11.77 16.83
CA GLU A 66 -45.30 12.47 15.58
C GLU A 66 -44.67 13.83 15.91
N VAL A 67 -43.48 14.10 15.37
CA VAL A 67 -42.82 15.41 15.48
C VAL A 67 -42.92 16.13 14.14
N ASN A 68 -43.53 17.31 14.15
CA ASN A 68 -43.88 18.06 12.94
C ASN A 68 -42.67 18.44 12.08
N ASN A 69 -42.86 18.36 10.76
CA ASN A 69 -41.96 19.00 9.79
C ASN A 69 -42.18 20.52 9.77
N GLU A 70 -41.21 21.32 10.22
CA GLU A 70 -41.03 22.65 9.63
C GLU A 70 -39.58 23.15 9.69
N THR A 71 -39.06 23.51 8.50
CA THR A 71 -37.86 24.32 8.22
C THR A 71 -36.72 24.35 9.25
N THR A 72 -35.76 23.43 9.09
CA THR A 72 -34.34 23.76 9.33
C THR A 72 -33.58 23.68 8.00
N GLN A 73 -33.09 24.80 7.47
CA GLN A 73 -32.13 24.77 6.35
C GLN A 73 -30.77 24.26 6.87
N GLN A 74 -30.59 22.94 6.88
CA GLN A 74 -29.26 22.37 7.07
C GLN A 74 -28.39 22.73 5.87
N ILE A 75 -27.32 23.50 6.10
CA ILE A 75 -26.14 23.51 5.23
C ILE A 75 -25.37 22.21 5.48
N GLY A 76 -26.02 21.09 5.17
CA GLY A 76 -25.41 19.77 5.22
C GLY A 76 -24.55 19.57 3.98
N ASN A 77 -23.25 19.35 4.16
CA ASN A 77 -22.48 18.67 3.13
C ASN A 77 -23.18 17.33 2.86
N PRO A 78 -23.44 16.95 1.59
CA PRO A 78 -24.11 15.69 1.30
C PRO A 78 -23.29 14.52 1.85
N THR A 79 -23.85 13.80 2.83
CA THR A 79 -23.28 12.55 3.31
C THR A 79 -23.44 11.50 2.20
N PHE A 80 -22.45 11.41 1.33
CA PHE A 80 -22.36 10.37 0.31
C PHE A 80 -22.28 9.01 1.02
N ILE A 81 -23.35 8.21 0.89
CA ILE A 81 -23.38 6.83 1.38
C ILE A 81 -22.86 5.93 0.25
N LYS A 82 -22.01 4.96 0.58
CA LYS A 82 -21.56 3.94 -0.37
C LYS A 82 -22.70 2.95 -0.68
N ILE A 83 -23.58 3.32 -1.61
CA ILE A 83 -24.67 2.46 -2.10
C ILE A 83 -24.14 1.61 -3.26
N GLU A 84 -23.61 0.44 -2.94
CA GLU A 84 -23.47 -0.67 -3.88
C GLU A 84 -24.72 -1.58 -3.79
N PRO A 85 -25.19 -2.19 -4.88
CA PRO A 85 -26.27 -3.17 -4.81
C PRO A 85 -25.84 -4.44 -4.07
N GLU A 86 -26.76 -5.06 -3.33
CA GLU A 86 -26.49 -6.32 -2.61
C GLU A 86 -26.06 -7.42 -3.60
N ARG A 87 -24.84 -7.94 -3.42
CA ARG A 87 -24.17 -8.79 -4.42
C ARG A 87 -23.97 -10.21 -3.91
N LYS A 88 -24.64 -11.17 -4.56
CA LYS A 88 -24.45 -12.60 -4.31
C LYS A 88 -23.24 -13.13 -5.09
N TYR A 89 -22.08 -13.19 -4.43
CA TYR A 89 -20.81 -13.66 -5.00
C TYR A 89 -20.89 -15.13 -5.47
N ASN A 90 -20.36 -15.41 -6.67
CA ASN A 90 -20.18 -16.75 -7.19
C ASN A 90 -18.72 -17.21 -7.09
N TYR A 91 -18.34 -17.93 -6.02
CA TYR A 91 -16.93 -18.33 -5.82
C TYR A 91 -16.37 -19.32 -6.87
N ASP A 92 -17.17 -19.79 -7.84
CA ASP A 92 -16.70 -20.50 -9.03
C ASP A 92 -16.15 -19.54 -10.14
N SER A 93 -16.21 -18.22 -9.95
CA SER A 93 -15.79 -17.19 -10.93
C SER A 93 -14.80 -16.17 -10.34
N SER A 94 -14.51 -15.09 -11.09
CA SER A 94 -13.76 -13.90 -10.62
C SER A 94 -14.28 -13.30 -9.31
N ASP A 95 -15.54 -13.56 -8.93
CA ASP A 95 -16.13 -13.10 -7.68
C ASP A 95 -15.36 -13.57 -6.44
N LEU A 96 -14.67 -14.71 -6.52
CA LEU A 96 -13.78 -15.18 -5.46
C LEU A 96 -12.63 -14.19 -5.21
N VAL A 97 -11.85 -13.88 -6.26
CA VAL A 97 -10.69 -12.97 -6.15
C VAL A 97 -11.13 -11.52 -5.90
N VAL A 98 -12.29 -11.12 -6.44
CA VAL A 98 -12.92 -9.82 -6.13
C VAL A 98 -13.24 -9.70 -4.64
N ARG A 99 -13.91 -10.70 -4.04
CA ARG A 99 -14.31 -10.66 -2.63
C ARG A 99 -13.10 -10.66 -1.69
N TRP A 100 -12.03 -11.36 -2.07
CA TRP A 100 -10.74 -11.28 -1.37
C TRP A 100 -10.11 -9.89 -1.46
N HIS A 101 -10.12 -9.24 -2.64
CA HIS A 101 -9.56 -7.89 -2.80
C HIS A 101 -10.29 -6.83 -2.00
N GLU A 102 -11.62 -6.89 -1.90
CA GLU A 102 -12.39 -5.97 -1.04
C GLU A 102 -11.89 -5.99 0.41
N LEU A 103 -11.60 -7.18 0.96
CA LEU A 103 -11.04 -7.32 2.30
C LEU A 103 -9.55 -6.95 2.38
N ILE A 104 -8.78 -7.16 1.32
CA ILE A 104 -7.38 -6.70 1.25
C ILE A 104 -7.30 -5.17 1.25
N PHE A 105 -8.26 -4.48 0.63
CA PHE A 105 -8.36 -3.02 0.68
C PHE A 105 -8.65 -2.52 2.11
N ASP A 106 -9.64 -3.11 2.78
CA ASP A 106 -9.90 -2.87 4.20
C ASP A 106 -8.62 -3.06 5.05
N LEU A 107 -7.90 -4.18 4.85
CA LEU A 107 -6.67 -4.47 5.59
C LEU A 107 -5.54 -3.46 5.32
N ILE A 108 -5.35 -3.00 4.07
CA ILE A 108 -4.31 -2.01 3.74
C ILE A 108 -4.61 -0.66 4.41
N GLU A 109 -5.87 -0.21 4.38
CA GLU A 109 -6.29 1.02 5.02
C GLU A 109 -6.11 0.97 6.54
N GLN A 110 -6.48 -0.16 7.14
CA GLN A 110 -6.63 -0.30 8.59
C GLN A 110 -5.38 -0.82 9.31
N THR A 111 -4.28 -1.06 8.58
CA THR A 111 -3.03 -1.61 9.14
C THR A 111 -1.89 -0.61 9.10
N GLN A 112 -1.30 -0.33 10.27
CA GLN A 112 -0.15 0.55 10.39
C GLN A 112 1.07 -0.02 9.65
N GLY A 113 1.74 0.83 8.87
CA GLY A 113 2.93 0.47 8.08
C GLY A 113 2.67 0.18 6.60
N TYR A 114 1.40 0.16 6.16
CA TYR A 114 0.99 -0.22 4.80
C TYR A 114 0.99 1.02 3.90
N SER A 115 2.17 1.61 3.79
CA SER A 115 2.46 2.68 2.85
C SER A 115 2.34 2.17 1.39
N PRO A 116 2.19 3.06 0.38
CA PRO A 116 1.96 2.66 -1.01
C PRO A 116 2.91 1.56 -1.50
N ASN A 117 4.19 1.69 -1.15
CA ASN A 117 5.26 0.72 -1.42
C ASN A 117 4.94 -0.70 -0.88
N VAL A 118 4.58 -0.80 0.40
CA VAL A 118 4.25 -2.07 1.08
C VAL A 118 2.96 -2.66 0.51
N SER A 119 1.98 -1.82 0.24
CA SER A 119 0.68 -2.21 -0.33
C SER A 119 0.83 -2.80 -1.74
N ALA A 120 1.59 -2.15 -2.63
CA ALA A 120 1.90 -2.67 -3.96
C ALA A 120 2.62 -4.03 -3.89
N ARG A 121 3.65 -4.12 -3.03
CA ARG A 121 4.43 -5.35 -2.83
C ARG A 121 3.56 -6.50 -2.34
N ASN A 122 2.79 -6.30 -1.28
CA ASN A 122 2.05 -7.39 -0.66
C ASN A 122 0.93 -7.90 -1.60
N MET A 123 0.22 -6.99 -2.29
CA MET A 123 -0.75 -7.39 -3.32
C MET A 123 -0.12 -8.19 -4.47
N ALA A 124 1.11 -7.85 -4.88
CA ALA A 124 1.82 -8.59 -5.93
C ALA A 124 2.13 -10.04 -5.54
N TYR A 125 2.63 -10.28 -4.33
CA TYR A 125 2.89 -11.64 -3.85
C TYR A 125 1.60 -12.44 -3.59
N ILE A 126 0.55 -11.80 -3.05
CA ILE A 126 -0.77 -12.43 -2.85
C ILE A 126 -1.34 -12.91 -4.19
N ASN A 127 -1.26 -12.09 -5.25
CA ASN A 127 -1.80 -12.43 -6.55
C ASN A 127 -0.90 -13.36 -7.38
N LEU A 128 0.42 -13.33 -7.19
CA LEU A 128 1.31 -14.36 -7.72
C LEU A 128 0.97 -15.74 -7.13
N ALA A 129 0.71 -15.84 -5.83
CA ALA A 129 0.27 -17.09 -5.20
C ALA A 129 -1.11 -17.53 -5.71
N ALA A 130 -2.07 -16.61 -5.85
CA ALA A 130 -3.37 -16.91 -6.43
C ALA A 130 -3.26 -17.45 -7.87
N TYR A 131 -2.38 -16.86 -8.69
CA TYR A 131 -2.14 -17.29 -10.05
C TYR A 131 -1.48 -18.68 -10.12
N GLU A 132 -0.37 -18.91 -9.42
CA GLU A 132 0.28 -20.23 -9.39
C GLU A 132 -0.62 -21.32 -8.76
N ALA A 133 -1.57 -20.93 -7.91
CA ALA A 133 -2.52 -21.84 -7.26
C ALA A 133 -3.63 -22.37 -8.18
N MET A 134 -3.99 -21.68 -9.28
CA MET A 134 -5.03 -22.19 -10.20
C MET A 134 -4.49 -23.14 -11.27
N LEU A 135 -3.18 -23.05 -11.60
CA LEU A 135 -2.57 -23.69 -12.78
C LEU A 135 -2.93 -25.18 -13.03
N PRO A 136 -3.06 -26.07 -12.02
CA PRO A 136 -3.40 -27.47 -12.28
C PRO A 136 -4.75 -27.69 -12.99
N ALA A 137 -5.70 -26.75 -12.88
CA ALA A 137 -6.99 -26.82 -13.59
C ALA A 137 -7.00 -26.13 -14.96
N TYR A 138 -5.97 -25.35 -15.28
CA TYR A 138 -5.90 -24.52 -16.48
C TYR A 138 -4.61 -24.85 -17.25
N PRO A 139 -4.55 -26.01 -17.93
CA PRO A 139 -3.31 -26.55 -18.48
C PRO A 139 -2.71 -25.70 -19.61
N ASP A 140 -3.43 -24.74 -20.15
CA ASP A 140 -2.95 -23.80 -21.19
C ASP A 140 -2.34 -22.52 -20.62
N ASN A 141 -2.47 -22.28 -19.31
CA ASN A 141 -1.75 -21.25 -18.61
C ASN A 141 -0.32 -21.71 -18.25
N LEU A 142 0.61 -20.75 -18.24
CA LEU A 142 2.02 -20.98 -17.91
C LEU A 142 2.37 -20.43 -16.53
N SER A 143 3.24 -21.15 -15.81
CA SER A 143 3.85 -20.64 -14.57
C SER A 143 4.78 -19.47 -14.85
N LEU A 144 4.78 -18.47 -13.97
CA LEU A 144 5.68 -17.32 -14.02
C LEU A 144 7.05 -17.65 -13.41
N ALA A 145 7.22 -18.83 -12.80
CA ALA A 145 8.52 -19.32 -12.39
C ALA A 145 9.45 -19.54 -13.59
N GLY A 146 10.67 -19.01 -13.51
CA GLY A 146 11.60 -18.91 -14.64
C GLY A 146 11.39 -17.69 -15.54
N GLN A 147 10.25 -17.00 -15.45
CA GLN A 147 10.01 -15.69 -16.09
C GLN A 147 10.37 -14.53 -15.14
N LEU A 148 9.99 -14.65 -13.87
CA LEU A 148 10.27 -13.67 -12.82
C LEU A 148 11.66 -13.90 -12.19
N GLN A 149 12.38 -12.83 -11.84
CA GLN A 149 13.73 -12.91 -11.27
C GLN A 149 13.77 -13.82 -10.03
N ASP A 150 14.72 -14.75 -9.99
CA ASP A 150 14.95 -15.72 -8.91
C ASP A 150 13.79 -16.68 -8.55
N LEU A 151 12.60 -16.55 -9.17
CA LEU A 151 11.47 -17.44 -8.89
C LEU A 151 11.70 -18.81 -9.55
N LYS A 152 12.22 -19.76 -8.77
CA LYS A 152 12.44 -21.15 -9.19
C LYS A 152 11.27 -22.03 -8.75
N LYS A 153 10.74 -22.82 -9.69
CA LYS A 153 9.67 -23.79 -9.47
C LYS A 153 10.21 -25.02 -8.70
N PRO A 154 9.62 -25.43 -7.56
CA PRO A 154 10.03 -26.64 -6.86
C PRO A 154 9.39 -27.88 -7.48
N ASP A 155 10.19 -28.91 -7.76
CA ASP A 155 9.74 -30.15 -8.42
C ASP A 155 8.65 -30.89 -7.63
N SER A 156 8.70 -30.79 -6.29
CA SER A 156 7.81 -31.50 -5.36
C SER A 156 6.39 -30.92 -5.27
N LEU A 157 6.12 -29.75 -5.85
CA LEU A 157 4.89 -28.99 -5.61
C LEU A 157 3.70 -29.45 -6.48
N PHE A 158 3.96 -30.22 -7.56
CA PHE A 158 2.98 -30.59 -8.60
C PHE A 158 2.79 -32.11 -8.76
N ALA A 159 3.20 -32.91 -7.77
CA ALA A 159 3.33 -34.37 -7.89
C ALA A 159 1.99 -35.14 -7.99
N ASP A 160 0.86 -34.52 -7.65
CA ASP A 160 -0.48 -35.11 -7.76
C ASP A 160 -1.51 -33.99 -7.97
N ILE A 161 -2.29 -34.11 -9.06
CA ILE A 161 -3.30 -33.13 -9.51
C ILE A 161 -4.67 -33.74 -9.78
N THR A 162 -4.91 -35.00 -9.41
CA THR A 162 -6.28 -35.57 -9.51
C THR A 162 -7.19 -34.92 -8.47
N ASP A 163 -8.51 -34.96 -8.67
CA ASP A 163 -9.48 -34.62 -7.61
C ASP A 163 -9.27 -33.19 -7.02
N PHE A 164 -8.97 -32.24 -7.92
CA PHE A 164 -8.55 -30.89 -7.62
C PHE A 164 -9.63 -29.85 -7.96
N ASN A 165 -9.71 -28.77 -7.17
CA ASN A 165 -10.55 -27.61 -7.44
C ASN A 165 -9.77 -26.30 -7.30
N ALA A 166 -9.69 -25.54 -8.40
CA ALA A 166 -8.95 -24.28 -8.45
C ALA A 166 -9.49 -23.20 -7.50
N SER A 167 -10.80 -23.02 -7.35
CA SER A 167 -11.35 -22.01 -6.42
C SER A 167 -10.95 -22.27 -4.97
N VAL A 168 -10.98 -23.53 -4.53
CA VAL A 168 -10.52 -23.89 -3.17
C VAL A 168 -9.02 -23.64 -3.02
N ALA A 169 -8.20 -24.05 -4.00
CA ALA A 169 -6.76 -23.82 -3.97
C ALA A 169 -6.39 -22.33 -3.98
N VAL A 170 -7.03 -21.53 -4.84
CA VAL A 170 -6.86 -20.08 -4.92
C VAL A 170 -7.28 -19.40 -3.62
N SER A 171 -8.45 -19.74 -3.07
CA SER A 171 -8.91 -19.17 -1.80
C SER A 171 -7.98 -19.49 -0.64
N SER A 172 -7.46 -20.73 -0.59
CA SER A 172 -6.51 -21.17 0.43
C SER A 172 -5.15 -20.49 0.29
N ALA A 173 -4.67 -20.29 -0.94
CA ALA A 173 -3.44 -19.53 -1.21
C ALA A 173 -3.59 -18.04 -0.84
N LEU A 174 -4.72 -17.41 -1.20
CA LEU A 174 -5.04 -16.03 -0.83
C LEU A 174 -5.10 -15.86 0.69
N PHE A 175 -5.86 -16.73 1.37
CA PHE A 175 -5.95 -16.75 2.84
C PHE A 175 -4.57 -16.87 3.49
N ALA A 176 -3.79 -17.88 3.12
CA ALA A 176 -2.48 -18.14 3.70
C ALA A 176 -1.46 -17.02 3.39
N MET A 177 -1.53 -16.38 2.22
CA MET A 177 -0.69 -15.21 1.92
C MET A 177 -1.12 -13.97 2.68
N VAL A 178 -2.43 -13.74 2.87
CA VAL A 178 -2.94 -12.64 3.68
C VAL A 178 -2.51 -12.81 5.14
N ASP A 179 -2.76 -13.98 5.75
CA ASP A 179 -2.36 -14.30 7.13
C ASP A 179 -0.87 -14.03 7.40
N LYS A 180 0.01 -14.43 6.47
CA LYS A 180 1.47 -14.21 6.57
C LYS A 180 1.91 -12.77 6.28
N LEU A 181 1.27 -12.07 5.34
CA LEU A 181 1.66 -10.72 4.88
C LEU A 181 0.92 -9.57 5.56
N PHE A 182 -0.05 -9.86 6.44
CA PHE A 182 -0.82 -8.88 7.21
C PHE A 182 -0.66 -9.06 8.73
N ILE A 183 0.46 -9.63 9.18
CA ILE A 183 0.79 -9.98 10.58
C ILE A 183 0.65 -8.85 11.61
N SER A 184 0.67 -7.58 11.19
CA SER A 184 0.50 -6.40 12.07
C SER A 184 -0.91 -5.81 12.06
N SER A 185 -1.88 -6.47 11.41
CA SER A 185 -3.27 -6.01 11.34
C SER A 185 -3.97 -6.09 12.70
N PRO A 186 -4.87 -5.15 13.04
CA PRO A 186 -5.69 -5.28 14.24
C PRO A 186 -6.56 -6.56 14.16
N PHE A 187 -6.65 -7.29 15.27
CA PHE A 187 -7.30 -8.60 15.32
C PHE A 187 -8.73 -8.62 14.74
N ILE A 188 -9.52 -7.57 14.97
CA ILE A 188 -10.88 -7.39 14.43
C ILE A 188 -10.96 -7.39 12.89
N TRP A 189 -9.88 -7.08 12.18
CA TRP A 189 -9.80 -7.20 10.72
C TRP A 189 -9.34 -8.59 10.29
N MET A 190 -8.49 -9.26 11.07
CA MET A 190 -8.15 -10.67 10.86
C MET A 190 -9.33 -11.62 11.15
N GLU A 191 -10.21 -11.30 12.10
CA GLU A 191 -11.48 -12.03 12.30
C GLU A 191 -12.33 -12.06 11.02
N LYS A 192 -12.33 -10.96 10.24
CA LYS A 192 -12.99 -10.93 8.92
C LYS A 192 -12.28 -11.80 7.88
N VAL A 193 -10.95 -11.97 7.97
CA VAL A 193 -10.16 -12.87 7.10
C VAL A 193 -10.51 -14.32 7.37
N TYR A 194 -10.52 -14.73 8.65
CA TYR A 194 -10.92 -16.09 9.04
C TYR A 194 -12.39 -16.34 8.67
N ALA A 195 -13.31 -15.40 8.96
CA ALA A 195 -14.73 -15.54 8.62
C ALA A 195 -15.00 -15.61 7.10
N LEU A 196 -14.25 -14.87 6.27
CA LEU A 196 -14.35 -14.98 4.80
C LEU A 196 -13.86 -16.35 4.31
N ASN A 197 -12.70 -16.80 4.80
CA ASN A 197 -12.16 -18.12 4.49
C ASN A 197 -13.15 -19.23 4.87
N ASP A 198 -13.71 -19.19 6.07
CA ASP A 198 -14.71 -20.17 6.54
C ASP A 198 -16.00 -20.14 5.72
N SER A 199 -16.48 -18.95 5.33
CA SER A 199 -17.63 -18.80 4.43
C SER A 199 -17.41 -19.50 3.08
N ILE A 200 -16.21 -19.33 2.49
CA ILE A 200 -15.83 -19.96 1.21
C ILE A 200 -15.65 -21.48 1.39
N ASN A 201 -15.04 -21.94 2.49
CA ASN A 201 -14.89 -23.36 2.79
C ASN A 201 -16.26 -24.04 2.99
N ILE A 202 -17.21 -23.40 3.68
CA ILE A 202 -18.58 -23.88 3.86
C ILE A 202 -19.36 -23.90 2.53
N TYR A 203 -19.06 -22.98 1.60
CA TYR A 203 -19.64 -22.99 0.25
C TYR A 203 -19.16 -24.21 -0.55
N PHE A 204 -17.86 -24.51 -0.56
CA PHE A 204 -17.31 -25.64 -1.30
C PHE A 204 -17.59 -27.01 -0.67
N ALA A 205 -17.62 -27.10 0.67
CA ALA A 205 -17.97 -28.32 1.38
C ALA A 205 -19.42 -28.81 1.13
N LYS A 206 -20.28 -27.97 0.54
CA LYS A 206 -21.64 -28.34 0.09
C LYS A 206 -21.69 -28.84 -1.36
N LYS A 207 -20.62 -28.65 -2.14
CA LYS A 207 -20.54 -29.02 -3.57
C LYS A 207 -19.58 -30.17 -3.85
N LEU A 208 -18.51 -30.29 -3.07
CA LEU A 208 -17.35 -31.14 -3.34
C LEU A 208 -17.18 -32.19 -2.23
N THR A 209 -16.48 -33.28 -2.53
CA THR A 209 -16.13 -34.27 -1.49
C THR A 209 -15.12 -33.65 -0.50
N LYS A 210 -15.11 -34.13 0.74
CA LYS A 210 -14.16 -33.72 1.78
C LYS A 210 -12.70 -33.88 1.31
N GLU A 211 -12.44 -34.91 0.51
CA GLU A 211 -11.13 -35.22 -0.06
C GLU A 211 -10.68 -34.16 -1.08
N VAL A 212 -11.54 -33.81 -2.06
CA VAL A 212 -11.26 -32.76 -3.05
C VAL A 212 -10.97 -31.42 -2.37
N VAL A 213 -11.78 -31.04 -1.37
CA VAL A 213 -11.59 -29.78 -0.62
C VAL A 213 -10.25 -29.79 0.12
N GLU A 214 -9.96 -30.85 0.89
CA GLU A 214 -8.75 -30.94 1.71
C GLU A 214 -7.47 -31.05 0.87
N LYS A 215 -7.51 -31.76 -0.27
CA LYS A 215 -6.41 -31.86 -1.24
C LYS A 215 -6.12 -30.51 -1.87
N SER A 216 -7.16 -29.81 -2.34
CA SER A 216 -7.04 -28.48 -2.97
C SER A 216 -6.55 -27.41 -2.00
N ARG A 217 -7.05 -27.42 -0.75
CA ARG A 217 -6.59 -26.55 0.34
C ARG A 217 -5.10 -26.75 0.63
N LYS A 218 -4.66 -27.99 0.86
CA LYS A 218 -3.24 -28.34 1.08
C LYS A 218 -2.33 -27.98 -0.09
N TYR A 219 -2.84 -27.95 -1.32
CA TYR A 219 -2.09 -27.46 -2.48
C TYR A 219 -1.95 -25.93 -2.45
N GLY A 220 -3.04 -25.19 -2.20
CA GLY A 220 -3.04 -23.73 -2.06
C GLY A 220 -2.09 -23.24 -0.95
N GLU A 221 -2.10 -23.90 0.21
CA GLU A 221 -1.18 -23.64 1.32
C GLU A 221 0.30 -23.82 0.93
N LYS A 222 0.65 -24.89 0.18
CA LYS A 222 2.02 -25.10 -0.32
C LYS A 222 2.46 -24.03 -1.31
N ILE A 223 1.56 -23.57 -2.19
CA ILE A 223 1.83 -22.48 -3.13
C ILE A 223 2.09 -21.19 -2.36
N ALA A 224 1.26 -20.88 -1.36
CA ALA A 224 1.47 -19.71 -0.49
C ALA A 224 2.80 -19.78 0.27
N ASP A 225 3.17 -20.92 0.87
CA ASP A 225 4.46 -21.05 1.56
C ASP A 225 5.67 -20.87 0.61
N TRP A 226 5.59 -21.36 -0.64
CA TRP A 226 6.62 -21.14 -1.65
C TRP A 226 6.73 -19.67 -2.07
N ILE A 227 5.61 -19.01 -2.41
CA ILE A 227 5.63 -17.61 -2.85
C ILE A 227 5.95 -16.66 -1.69
N TYR A 228 5.52 -16.96 -0.46
CA TYR A 228 5.94 -16.26 0.75
C TYR A 228 7.46 -16.40 0.98
N GLY A 229 8.01 -17.61 0.85
CA GLY A 229 9.44 -17.89 0.92
C GLY A 229 10.25 -17.11 -0.12
N TYR A 230 9.77 -17.06 -1.36
CA TYR A 230 10.33 -16.21 -2.42
C TYR A 230 10.24 -14.72 -2.05
N SER A 231 9.12 -14.26 -1.48
CA SER A 231 8.96 -12.87 -1.03
C SER A 231 9.94 -12.47 0.08
N MET A 232 10.30 -13.37 1.01
CA MET A 232 11.21 -13.05 2.11
C MET A 232 12.61 -12.64 1.64
N THR A 233 12.98 -12.99 0.40
CA THR A 233 14.31 -12.73 -0.19
C THR A 233 14.42 -11.40 -0.95
N ASP A 234 13.35 -10.63 -1.09
CA ASP A 234 13.30 -9.45 -1.98
C ASP A 234 13.85 -8.14 -1.40
N GLY A 235 14.24 -8.14 -0.12
CA GLY A 235 14.66 -6.95 0.64
C GLY A 235 13.51 -6.15 1.26
N GLY A 236 12.28 -6.28 0.73
CA GLY A 236 11.10 -5.55 1.17
C GLY A 236 10.35 -6.18 2.35
N HIS A 237 10.57 -7.47 2.65
CA HIS A 237 9.76 -8.26 3.60
C HIS A 237 9.40 -7.58 4.94
N ASN A 238 10.36 -7.03 5.67
CA ASN A 238 10.14 -6.44 7.01
C ASN A 238 9.97 -4.91 7.01
N THR A 239 9.77 -4.29 5.84
CA THR A 239 9.75 -2.83 5.70
C THR A 239 8.53 -2.16 6.33
N PHE A 240 7.39 -2.84 6.46
CA PHE A 240 6.20 -2.32 7.14
C PHE A 240 6.49 -1.86 8.58
N LEU A 241 7.40 -2.56 9.28
CA LEU A 241 7.89 -2.22 10.63
C LEU A 241 8.72 -0.91 10.67
N ARG A 242 9.18 -0.40 9.52
CA ARG A 242 10.08 0.76 9.39
C ARG A 242 9.75 1.60 8.15
N THR A 243 8.50 2.08 8.08
CA THR A 243 8.02 2.93 6.96
C THR A 243 8.84 4.20 6.75
N TYR A 244 9.36 4.78 7.83
CA TYR A 244 10.17 6.01 7.81
C TYR A 244 11.55 5.75 8.40
N ASP A 245 12.62 6.14 7.70
CA ASP A 245 14.00 5.95 8.17
C ASP A 245 14.58 7.22 8.79
N MET A 246 14.45 7.35 10.12
CA MET A 246 14.99 8.47 10.89
C MET A 246 16.53 8.60 10.83
N ASN A 247 17.25 7.60 10.33
CA ASN A 247 18.71 7.62 10.21
C ASN A 247 19.18 8.00 8.80
N TYR A 248 18.28 8.07 7.81
CA TYR A 248 18.65 8.42 6.45
C TYR A 248 19.04 9.90 6.33
N LYS A 249 20.28 10.15 5.93
CA LYS A 249 20.80 11.49 5.70
C LYS A 249 20.39 11.97 4.31
N LEU A 250 19.39 12.84 4.24
CA LEU A 250 19.04 13.56 3.02
C LEU A 250 20.25 14.35 2.49
N PRO A 251 20.53 14.35 1.18
CA PRO A 251 21.57 15.20 0.60
C PRO A 251 21.28 16.69 0.83
N VAL A 252 22.31 17.48 1.14
CA VAL A 252 22.18 18.92 1.41
C VAL A 252 22.62 19.70 0.18
N CYS A 253 21.66 20.20 -0.59
CA CYS A 253 21.89 21.07 -1.75
C CYS A 253 20.67 21.97 -2.04
N THR A 254 20.85 23.02 -2.84
CA THR A 254 19.78 24.01 -3.13
C THR A 254 18.56 23.40 -3.85
N SER A 255 18.79 22.37 -4.67
CA SER A 255 17.76 21.62 -5.41
C SER A 255 17.27 20.36 -4.70
N CYS A 256 17.75 20.10 -3.47
CA CYS A 256 17.52 18.84 -2.77
C CYS A 256 16.18 18.83 -2.01
N PHE A 257 15.64 17.63 -1.84
CA PHE A 257 14.45 17.33 -1.06
C PHE A 257 14.70 17.56 0.45
N GLU A 258 13.71 18.17 1.09
CA GLU A 258 13.60 18.27 2.54
C GLU A 258 12.17 17.92 2.99
N ILE A 259 12.04 17.40 4.21
CA ILE A 259 10.74 17.10 4.81
C ILE A 259 10.08 18.42 5.21
N ASN A 260 8.92 18.72 4.64
CA ASN A 260 8.07 19.83 5.08
C ASN A 260 7.49 19.52 6.48
N ARG A 261 8.18 19.99 7.53
CA ARG A 261 7.81 19.78 8.94
C ARG A 261 6.56 20.58 9.31
N VAL A 262 5.39 20.00 9.06
CA VAL A 262 4.10 20.38 9.66
C VAL A 262 3.69 19.28 10.66
N ALA A 263 2.70 19.54 11.54
CA ALA A 263 2.37 18.66 12.67
C ALA A 263 2.29 17.16 12.33
N ASP A 264 1.56 16.79 11.27
CA ASP A 264 1.36 15.40 10.85
C ASP A 264 2.65 14.71 10.36
N LEU A 265 3.67 15.48 10.00
CA LEU A 265 4.97 15.01 9.49
C LEU A 265 6.14 15.37 10.42
N GLU A 266 5.91 16.10 11.51
CA GLU A 266 6.95 16.69 12.35
C GLU A 266 7.91 15.63 12.90
N ASN A 267 7.39 14.44 13.22
CA ASN A 267 8.15 13.30 13.75
C ASN A 267 8.46 12.21 12.68
N THR A 268 8.28 12.49 11.39
CA THR A 268 8.54 11.52 10.30
C THR A 268 9.97 11.61 9.75
N GLY A 269 10.45 10.50 9.20
CA GLY A 269 11.66 10.42 8.39
C GLY A 269 11.32 10.29 6.91
N PRO A 270 12.31 10.22 6.00
CA PRO A 270 12.05 9.90 4.60
C PRO A 270 11.37 8.54 4.46
N LEU A 271 10.33 8.45 3.63
CA LEU A 271 9.56 7.22 3.41
C LEU A 271 10.31 6.24 2.50
N HIS A 272 10.73 5.12 3.08
CA HIS A 272 11.44 4.02 2.42
C HIS A 272 12.61 4.43 1.48
N PRO A 273 13.64 5.14 1.94
CA PRO A 273 14.74 5.63 1.08
C PRO A 273 15.59 4.53 0.41
N ASN A 274 15.47 3.29 0.87
CA ASN A 274 16.17 2.15 0.29
C ASN A 274 15.28 1.29 -0.64
N TRP A 275 14.01 1.64 -0.89
CA TRP A 275 13.06 0.79 -1.61
C TRP A 275 13.50 0.42 -3.03
N GLY A 276 14.21 1.32 -3.71
CA GLY A 276 14.79 1.09 -5.04
C GLY A 276 15.88 0.01 -5.10
N LYS A 277 16.26 -0.58 -3.95
CA LYS A 277 17.19 -1.71 -3.82
C LYS A 277 16.48 -3.06 -3.67
N ASN A 278 15.14 -3.07 -3.54
CA ASN A 278 14.38 -4.31 -3.52
C ASN A 278 14.45 -4.99 -4.91
N ARG A 279 14.27 -6.31 -4.93
CA ARG A 279 14.22 -7.09 -6.19
C ARG A 279 12.91 -6.77 -6.93
N ALA A 280 13.03 -6.25 -8.15
CA ALA A 280 11.94 -6.15 -9.11
C ALA A 280 11.58 -7.53 -9.64
N PHE A 281 10.29 -7.78 -9.91
CA PHE A 281 9.81 -9.04 -10.46
C PHE A 281 10.39 -9.30 -11.86
N LEU A 282 10.42 -8.28 -12.72
CA LEU A 282 11.05 -8.36 -14.05
C LEU A 282 12.46 -7.78 -14.02
N LYS A 283 13.35 -8.37 -14.80
CA LYS A 283 14.78 -8.01 -14.79
C LYS A 283 15.03 -6.68 -15.49
N GLU A 284 14.22 -6.34 -16.49
CA GLU A 284 14.28 -5.11 -17.27
C GLU A 284 13.95 -3.88 -16.39
N ASN A 285 13.08 -4.08 -15.39
CA ASN A 285 12.72 -3.07 -14.41
C ASN A 285 13.82 -2.86 -13.34
N GLN A 286 14.75 -3.81 -13.17
CA GLN A 286 15.83 -3.74 -12.19
C GLN A 286 16.94 -2.76 -12.63
N GLY A 287 16.69 -1.46 -12.45
CA GLY A 287 17.67 -0.41 -12.74
C GLY A 287 17.71 0.05 -14.21
N GLY A 288 17.06 -0.65 -15.14
CA GLY A 288 17.05 -0.31 -16.58
C GLY A 288 16.29 0.97 -16.96
N ILE A 289 15.61 1.62 -16.02
CA ILE A 289 14.76 2.80 -16.27
C ILE A 289 15.51 4.08 -15.89
N ASP A 290 16.29 4.62 -16.82
CA ASP A 290 17.06 5.86 -16.66
C ASP A 290 16.24 7.12 -16.99
N ILE A 291 15.19 7.37 -16.22
CA ILE A 291 14.37 8.59 -16.34
C ILE A 291 14.87 9.67 -15.38
N LYS A 292 15.18 10.84 -15.94
CA LYS A 292 15.72 12.03 -15.27
C LYS A 292 14.79 13.24 -15.50
N PRO A 293 14.90 14.31 -14.69
CA PRO A 293 14.21 15.57 -14.98
C PRO A 293 14.62 16.10 -16.36
N LYS A 294 13.66 16.57 -17.15
CA LYS A 294 13.92 17.35 -18.37
C LYS A 294 14.17 18.82 -18.05
N VAL A 295 13.77 19.29 -16.85
CA VAL A 295 13.93 20.67 -16.43
C VAL A 295 14.93 20.78 -15.28
N GLU A 296 16.13 21.27 -15.60
CA GLU A 296 17.18 21.57 -14.62
C GLU A 296 16.72 22.59 -13.58
N PHE A 297 17.13 22.40 -12.32
CA PHE A 297 16.81 23.33 -11.23
C PHE A 297 17.40 24.73 -11.47
N SER A 298 16.57 25.76 -11.28
CA SER A 298 17.02 27.15 -11.34
C SER A 298 16.15 28.07 -10.49
N ILE A 299 16.74 29.13 -9.93
CA ILE A 299 16.05 30.15 -9.12
C ILE A 299 15.70 31.42 -9.91
N TYR A 300 16.16 31.55 -11.16
CA TYR A 300 16.00 32.79 -11.92
C TYR A 300 14.60 32.87 -12.55
N PRO A 301 13.87 34.01 -12.45
CA PRO A 301 12.47 34.13 -12.89
C PRO A 301 12.15 33.73 -14.33
N ASN A 302 13.11 33.88 -15.25
CA ASN A 302 12.93 33.55 -16.67
C ASN A 302 13.21 32.08 -17.01
N SER A 303 13.75 31.30 -16.07
CA SER A 303 14.13 29.90 -16.26
C SER A 303 12.93 28.97 -16.50
N PRO A 304 13.10 27.82 -17.18
CA PRO A 304 12.04 26.83 -17.31
C PRO A 304 11.56 26.28 -15.95
N PHE A 305 12.46 26.12 -14.97
CA PHE A 305 12.09 25.66 -13.63
C PHE A 305 11.19 26.64 -12.89
N TYR A 306 11.56 27.92 -12.85
CA TYR A 306 10.74 28.96 -12.22
C TYR A 306 9.37 29.07 -12.91
N LYS A 307 9.30 28.85 -14.23
CA LYS A 307 8.02 28.76 -14.97
C LYS A 307 7.15 27.59 -14.51
N MET A 308 7.70 26.40 -14.27
CA MET A 308 6.93 25.28 -13.68
C MET A 308 6.48 25.57 -12.24
N ALA A 309 7.31 26.22 -11.42
CA ALA A 309 6.92 26.62 -10.08
C ALA A 309 5.80 27.68 -10.10
N MET A 310 5.84 28.60 -11.06
CA MET A 310 4.79 29.57 -11.31
C MET A 310 3.51 28.94 -11.89
N GLU A 311 3.60 27.83 -12.64
CA GLU A 311 2.42 27.05 -13.04
C GLU A 311 1.68 26.54 -11.80
N VAL A 312 2.38 25.87 -10.88
CA VAL A 312 1.82 25.36 -9.61
C VAL A 312 1.25 26.51 -8.76
N TYR A 313 2.01 27.59 -8.58
CA TYR A 313 1.61 28.78 -7.80
C TYR A 313 0.42 29.54 -8.42
N ASN A 314 0.24 29.52 -9.73
CA ASN A 314 -0.91 30.15 -10.38
C ASN A 314 -2.14 29.24 -10.33
N ILE A 315 -1.98 27.93 -10.58
CA ILE A 315 -3.06 26.94 -10.47
C ILE A 315 -3.66 26.92 -9.07
N SER A 316 -2.84 27.01 -8.00
CA SER A 316 -3.35 26.97 -6.63
C SER A 316 -4.33 28.11 -6.30
N LYS A 317 -4.29 29.23 -7.03
CA LYS A 317 -5.23 30.37 -6.86
C LYS A 317 -6.64 30.04 -7.32
N GLU A 318 -6.80 28.96 -8.10
CA GLU A 318 -8.08 28.40 -8.53
C GLU A 318 -8.54 27.23 -7.65
N VAL A 319 -7.61 26.60 -6.91
CA VAL A 319 -7.85 25.46 -6.02
C VAL A 319 -8.46 25.96 -4.70
N LYS A 320 -9.72 26.39 -4.80
CA LYS A 320 -10.52 26.94 -3.70
C LYS A 320 -11.43 25.87 -3.08
N PRO A 321 -11.96 26.08 -1.86
CA PRO A 321 -13.06 25.27 -1.33
C PRO A 321 -14.17 25.07 -2.38
N ASN A 322 -14.68 23.86 -2.47
CA ASN A 322 -15.70 23.38 -3.44
C ASN A 322 -15.29 23.42 -4.93
N SER A 323 -14.09 23.92 -5.30
CA SER A 323 -13.64 23.92 -6.70
C SER A 323 -13.41 22.50 -7.26
N GLU A 324 -13.67 22.30 -8.54
CA GLU A 324 -13.41 21.03 -9.24
C GLU A 324 -11.94 20.58 -9.10
N LYS A 325 -10.99 21.51 -9.23
CA LYS A 325 -9.55 21.22 -9.06
C LYS A 325 -9.22 20.68 -7.65
N LEU A 326 -9.88 21.18 -6.60
CA LEU A 326 -9.74 20.65 -5.24
C LEU A 326 -10.43 19.28 -5.08
N GLN A 327 -11.60 19.08 -5.68
CA GLN A 327 -12.27 17.78 -5.67
C GLN A 327 -11.41 16.70 -6.35
N ILE A 328 -10.82 17.01 -7.52
CA ILE A 328 -9.87 16.13 -8.23
C ILE A 328 -8.60 15.89 -7.40
N ALA A 329 -8.04 16.93 -6.77
CA ALA A 329 -6.87 16.81 -5.90
C ALA A 329 -7.10 15.85 -4.73
N ASN A 330 -8.25 15.97 -4.05
CA ASN A 330 -8.63 15.13 -2.91
C ASN A 330 -8.99 13.69 -3.34
N PHE A 331 -9.67 13.52 -4.48
CA PHE A 331 -10.03 12.19 -5.00
C PHE A 331 -8.77 11.32 -5.23
N TRP A 332 -7.72 11.92 -5.78
CA TRP A 332 -6.47 11.24 -6.09
C TRP A 332 -5.36 11.45 -5.05
N ASP A 333 -5.70 11.83 -3.80
CA ASP A 333 -4.65 12.01 -2.80
C ASP A 333 -4.09 10.68 -2.26
N ASP A 334 -4.99 9.72 -2.03
CA ASP A 334 -4.65 8.34 -1.63
C ASP A 334 -3.75 8.27 -0.39
N ALA A 335 -4.05 9.11 0.61
CA ALA A 335 -3.37 9.12 1.90
C ALA A 335 -3.38 7.72 2.56
N ALA A 336 -2.19 7.24 2.94
CA ALA A 336 -2.04 5.96 3.63
C ALA A 336 -2.63 6.03 5.06
N SER A 337 -3.15 4.91 5.56
CA SER A 337 -3.85 4.81 6.85
C SER A 337 -5.15 5.64 6.98
N PHE A 338 -5.60 6.27 5.89
CA PHE A 338 -6.96 6.77 5.70
C PHE A 338 -7.62 6.19 4.43
N THR A 339 -6.82 5.56 3.56
CA THR A 339 -7.26 4.85 2.35
C THR A 339 -6.33 3.66 2.11
N TYR A 340 -6.74 2.75 1.22
CA TYR A 340 -5.90 1.66 0.70
C TYR A 340 -4.73 2.10 -0.21
N SER A 341 -4.44 3.41 -0.30
CA SER A 341 -3.34 4.03 -1.06
C SER A 341 -3.39 3.85 -2.60
N ALA A 342 -2.57 4.62 -3.32
CA ALA A 342 -2.61 4.72 -4.79
C ALA A 342 -2.55 3.36 -5.54
N PRO A 343 -1.67 2.40 -5.20
CA PRO A 343 -1.71 1.08 -5.85
C PRO A 343 -2.97 0.29 -5.47
N GLY A 344 -3.47 0.42 -4.25
CA GLY A 344 -4.76 -0.16 -3.86
C GLY A 344 -5.92 0.41 -4.67
N HIS A 345 -5.85 1.70 -5.02
CA HIS A 345 -6.82 2.40 -5.87
C HIS A 345 -6.78 1.89 -7.32
N SER A 346 -5.59 1.70 -7.89
CA SER A 346 -5.47 1.07 -9.21
C SER A 346 -5.94 -0.40 -9.24
N VAL A 347 -5.78 -1.15 -8.14
CA VAL A 347 -6.33 -2.50 -8.02
C VAL A 347 -7.84 -2.48 -7.72
N SER A 348 -8.36 -1.48 -7.01
CA SER A 348 -9.81 -1.34 -6.74
C SER A 348 -10.60 -0.94 -7.99
N ILE A 349 -9.99 -0.23 -8.93
CA ILE A 349 -10.54 -0.01 -10.28
C ILE A 349 -10.74 -1.36 -11.00
N LEU A 350 -9.73 -2.24 -11.03
CA LEU A 350 -9.87 -3.59 -11.60
C LEU A 350 -10.97 -4.40 -10.88
N THR A 351 -11.00 -4.37 -9.55
CA THR A 351 -12.05 -5.02 -8.75
C THR A 351 -13.45 -4.51 -9.11
N GLN A 352 -13.63 -3.21 -9.32
CA GLN A 352 -14.93 -2.64 -9.70
C GLN A 352 -15.34 -3.03 -11.12
N VAL A 353 -14.41 -3.07 -12.07
CA VAL A 353 -14.68 -3.57 -13.43
C VAL A 353 -15.09 -5.05 -13.39
N LEU A 354 -14.40 -5.90 -12.62
CA LEU A 354 -14.75 -7.32 -12.46
C LEU A 354 -16.04 -7.55 -11.65
N LYS A 355 -16.43 -6.62 -10.77
CA LYS A 355 -17.75 -6.66 -10.10
C LYS A 355 -18.90 -6.45 -11.08
N GLN A 356 -18.71 -5.57 -12.07
CA GLN A 356 -19.70 -5.27 -13.11
C GLN A 356 -19.67 -6.30 -14.25
N ASN A 357 -18.49 -6.80 -14.61
CA ASN A 357 -18.26 -7.75 -15.70
C ASN A 357 -17.50 -8.99 -15.20
N PRO A 358 -18.18 -9.97 -14.56
CA PRO A 358 -17.53 -11.16 -14.04
C PRO A 358 -16.80 -11.96 -15.13
N LYS A 359 -15.65 -12.50 -14.76
CA LYS A 359 -14.75 -13.29 -15.62
C LYS A 359 -14.56 -14.71 -15.08
N ARG A 360 -13.92 -15.58 -15.86
CA ARG A 360 -13.41 -16.85 -15.34
C ARG A 360 -12.27 -16.61 -14.32
N LEU A 361 -11.97 -17.62 -13.51
CA LEU A 361 -10.96 -17.53 -12.45
C LEU A 361 -9.52 -17.41 -12.99
N ASP A 362 -9.21 -18.07 -14.12
CA ASP A 362 -7.95 -17.95 -14.86
C ASP A 362 -7.76 -16.54 -15.43
N GLU A 363 -8.75 -15.99 -16.12
CA GLU A 363 -8.72 -14.60 -16.60
C GLU A 363 -8.50 -13.60 -15.46
N ALA A 364 -9.22 -13.78 -14.34
CA ALA A 364 -9.16 -12.83 -13.23
C ALA A 364 -7.84 -12.92 -12.45
N THR A 365 -7.32 -14.12 -12.20
CA THR A 365 -6.01 -14.29 -11.55
C THR A 365 -4.85 -13.80 -12.44
N GLU A 366 -4.92 -13.98 -13.76
CA GLU A 366 -4.01 -13.35 -14.73
C GLU A 366 -4.05 -11.81 -14.63
N LEU A 367 -5.24 -11.21 -14.66
CA LEU A 367 -5.43 -9.75 -14.59
C LEU A 367 -4.85 -9.16 -13.30
N TYR A 368 -5.20 -9.71 -12.14
CA TYR A 368 -4.68 -9.22 -10.85
C TYR A 368 -3.17 -9.46 -10.72
N SER A 369 -2.67 -10.64 -11.13
CA SER A 369 -1.23 -10.95 -11.12
C SER A 369 -0.44 -9.92 -11.93
N ASN A 370 -0.83 -9.68 -13.19
CA ASN A 370 -0.07 -8.83 -14.08
C ASN A 370 -0.10 -7.35 -13.66
N LEU A 371 -1.28 -6.85 -13.25
CA LEU A 371 -1.44 -5.51 -12.72
C LEU A 371 -0.57 -5.30 -11.46
N THR A 372 -0.65 -6.20 -10.49
CA THR A 372 0.04 -6.00 -9.20
C THR A 372 1.56 -6.19 -9.29
N ILE A 373 2.04 -7.11 -10.13
CA ILE A 373 3.47 -7.22 -10.48
C ILE A 373 3.97 -5.91 -11.11
N GLY A 374 3.26 -5.39 -12.12
CA GLY A 374 3.61 -4.12 -12.77
C GLY A 374 3.58 -2.92 -11.81
N LEU A 375 2.60 -2.87 -10.90
CA LEU A 375 2.54 -1.82 -9.86
C LEU A 375 3.72 -1.92 -8.89
N ASN A 376 4.06 -3.11 -8.37
CA ASN A 376 5.22 -3.28 -7.48
C ASN A 376 6.52 -2.78 -8.13
N ASP A 377 6.79 -3.21 -9.36
CA ASP A 377 8.00 -2.82 -10.07
C ASP A 377 8.01 -1.31 -10.40
N THR A 378 6.84 -0.72 -10.64
CA THR A 378 6.68 0.73 -10.80
C THR A 378 7.04 1.48 -9.52
N PHE A 379 6.66 0.96 -8.35
CA PHE A 379 7.06 1.53 -7.05
C PHE A 379 8.55 1.35 -6.77
N ILE A 380 9.17 0.22 -7.13
CA ILE A 380 10.63 0.01 -7.03
C ILE A 380 11.39 0.99 -7.93
N ALA A 381 11.04 1.08 -9.21
CA ALA A 381 11.67 2.00 -10.16
C ALA A 381 11.48 3.47 -9.74
N THR A 382 10.26 3.86 -9.37
CA THR A 382 9.95 5.22 -8.92
C THR A 382 10.74 5.61 -7.67
N TRP A 383 10.79 4.75 -6.64
CA TRP A 383 11.52 5.09 -5.41
C TRP A 383 13.04 5.09 -5.62
N ARG A 384 13.56 4.24 -6.52
CA ARG A 384 14.97 4.33 -6.93
C ARG A 384 15.27 5.73 -7.49
N ILE A 385 14.53 6.17 -8.51
CA ILE A 385 14.76 7.47 -9.15
C ILE A 385 14.55 8.62 -8.13
N LYS A 386 13.54 8.54 -7.25
CA LYS A 386 13.32 9.53 -6.18
C LYS A 386 14.56 9.75 -5.30
N TYR A 387 15.20 8.67 -4.84
CA TYR A 387 16.35 8.74 -3.93
C TYR A 387 17.71 8.73 -4.66
N GLU A 388 17.72 8.67 -5.99
CA GLU A 388 18.83 9.11 -6.83
C GLU A 388 18.78 10.63 -7.06
N GLN A 389 17.67 11.15 -7.61
CA GLN A 389 17.52 12.55 -8.00
C GLN A 389 17.31 13.50 -6.79
N ASN A 390 16.73 13.00 -5.69
CA ASN A 390 16.48 13.73 -4.44
C ASN A 390 15.84 15.12 -4.64
N PHE A 391 14.89 15.26 -5.58
CA PHE A 391 14.45 16.56 -6.07
C PHE A 391 13.52 17.31 -5.10
N ILE A 392 13.73 18.63 -4.95
CA ILE A 392 12.96 19.56 -4.12
C ILE A 392 11.45 19.56 -4.44
N ARG A 393 10.60 19.69 -3.40
CA ARG A 393 9.14 19.81 -3.53
C ARG A 393 8.68 21.25 -3.84
N PRO A 394 7.52 21.47 -4.48
CA PRO A 394 7.02 22.81 -4.77
C PRO A 394 6.85 23.67 -3.52
N ILE A 395 6.40 23.12 -2.39
CA ILE A 395 6.25 23.83 -1.12
C ILE A 395 7.55 24.48 -0.63
N ALA A 396 8.68 23.78 -0.72
CA ALA A 396 9.97 24.30 -0.32
C ALA A 396 10.48 25.36 -1.31
N TYR A 397 10.29 25.15 -2.61
CA TYR A 397 10.71 26.11 -3.63
C TYR A 397 9.89 27.40 -3.62
N ILE A 398 8.56 27.31 -3.64
CA ILE A 398 7.64 28.46 -3.72
C ILE A 398 7.81 29.34 -2.49
N LYS A 399 7.90 28.75 -1.27
CA LYS A 399 8.16 29.51 -0.04
C LYS A 399 9.50 30.24 -0.02
N ARG A 400 10.52 29.73 -0.73
CA ARG A 400 11.87 30.35 -0.79
C ARG A 400 11.99 31.45 -1.84
N TYR A 401 11.33 31.29 -2.99
CA TYR A 401 11.65 32.07 -4.20
C TYR A 401 10.47 32.80 -4.85
N ILE A 402 9.24 32.58 -4.40
CA ILE A 402 8.01 33.15 -5.00
C ILE A 402 7.11 33.81 -3.96
N ASP A 403 6.63 33.07 -2.96
CA ASP A 403 5.73 33.54 -1.90
C ASP A 403 5.93 32.72 -0.62
N SER A 404 6.49 33.34 0.41
CA SER A 404 6.79 32.72 1.71
C SER A 404 5.57 32.36 2.55
N LYS A 405 4.36 32.79 2.14
CA LYS A 405 3.08 32.45 2.80
C LYS A 405 2.27 31.40 2.05
N TRP A 406 2.75 30.92 0.90
CA TRP A 406 2.05 29.94 0.10
C TRP A 406 2.04 28.56 0.79
N GLU A 407 0.89 27.90 0.79
CA GLU A 407 0.74 26.50 1.21
C GLU A 407 0.20 25.66 0.04
N ALA A 408 0.57 24.37 0.01
CA ALA A 408 -0.01 23.41 -0.91
C ALA A 408 -1.44 23.04 -0.49
N ALA A 409 -2.30 22.70 -1.46
CA ALA A 409 -3.68 22.29 -1.18
C ALA A 409 -3.78 20.88 -0.55
N LEU A 410 -2.75 20.05 -0.72
CA LEU A 410 -2.60 18.74 -0.10
C LEU A 410 -1.34 18.70 0.77
N LEU A 411 -1.35 17.85 1.80
CA LEU A 411 -0.18 17.60 2.64
C LEU A 411 0.97 17.05 1.79
N THR A 412 2.10 17.78 1.75
CA THR A 412 3.25 17.38 0.92
C THR A 412 3.91 16.10 1.48
N PRO A 413 3.91 14.96 0.77
CA PRO A 413 4.37 13.69 1.34
C PRO A 413 5.88 13.65 1.64
N PRO A 414 6.34 12.92 2.68
CA PRO A 414 7.72 12.90 3.17
C PRO A 414 8.67 12.03 2.31
N PHE A 415 8.69 12.28 1.01
CA PHE A 415 9.63 11.70 0.05
C PHE A 415 9.90 12.67 -1.13
N PRO A 416 11.04 12.53 -1.84
CA PRO A 416 11.43 13.42 -2.94
C PRO A 416 10.35 13.62 -4.01
N GLU A 417 10.41 14.77 -4.69
CA GLU A 417 9.46 15.16 -5.74
C GLU A 417 9.58 14.23 -6.95
N PHE A 418 10.68 14.32 -7.69
CA PHE A 418 10.80 13.68 -8.99
C PHE A 418 11.02 12.16 -8.91
N PRO A 419 10.33 11.31 -9.69
CA PRO A 419 9.11 11.58 -10.45
C PRO A 419 7.86 11.29 -9.61
N SER A 420 6.68 11.72 -10.08
CA SER A 420 5.39 11.47 -9.42
C SER A 420 5.03 9.98 -9.39
N GLY A 421 4.87 9.43 -8.18
CA GLY A 421 4.48 8.03 -7.98
C GLY A 421 3.03 7.75 -8.33
N HIS A 422 2.12 8.71 -8.14
CA HIS A 422 0.73 8.63 -8.59
C HIS A 422 0.67 8.57 -10.12
N SER A 423 1.45 9.41 -10.81
CA SER A 423 1.52 9.44 -12.29
C SER A 423 2.14 8.15 -12.84
N ALA A 424 3.18 7.63 -12.21
CA ALA A 424 3.81 6.38 -12.61
C ALA A 424 2.87 5.18 -12.41
N GLN A 425 2.31 5.01 -11.21
CA GLN A 425 1.51 3.83 -10.90
C GLN A 425 0.19 3.80 -11.70
N SER A 426 -0.45 4.95 -11.92
CA SER A 426 -1.67 5.03 -12.72
C SER A 426 -1.41 4.85 -14.22
N ALA A 427 -0.28 5.32 -14.76
CA ALA A 427 0.12 5.04 -16.13
C ALA A 427 0.51 3.57 -16.35
N ALA A 428 1.09 2.89 -15.34
CA ALA A 428 1.32 1.45 -15.38
C ALA A 428 0.00 0.66 -15.39
N MET A 429 -0.95 1.02 -14.50
CA MET A 429 -2.31 0.48 -14.50
C MET A 429 -2.98 0.67 -15.87
N ALA A 430 -2.99 1.90 -16.40
CA ALA A 430 -3.64 2.18 -17.69
C ALA A 430 -2.98 1.41 -18.85
N THR A 431 -1.66 1.32 -18.88
CA THR A 431 -0.94 0.52 -19.88
C THR A 431 -1.35 -0.96 -19.84
N ILE A 432 -1.39 -1.56 -18.65
CA ILE A 432 -1.71 -2.99 -18.49
C ILE A 432 -3.19 -3.28 -18.74
N LEU A 433 -4.10 -2.46 -18.22
CA LEU A 433 -5.54 -2.71 -18.32
C LEU A 433 -6.12 -2.31 -19.69
N THR A 434 -5.60 -1.28 -20.37
CA THR A 434 -5.96 -1.01 -21.77
C THR A 434 -5.61 -2.19 -22.66
N GLU A 435 -4.42 -2.80 -22.52
CA GLU A 435 -4.02 -3.94 -23.33
C GLU A 435 -4.85 -5.20 -23.01
N LYS A 436 -5.02 -5.53 -21.72
CA LYS A 436 -5.73 -6.76 -21.29
C LYS A 436 -7.26 -6.68 -21.30
N MET A 437 -7.86 -5.48 -21.32
CA MET A 437 -9.32 -5.30 -21.21
C MET A 437 -9.95 -4.37 -22.27
N GLY A 438 -9.13 -3.69 -23.08
CA GLY A 438 -9.57 -2.77 -24.14
C GLY A 438 -9.55 -1.30 -23.74
N ASP A 439 -9.20 -0.43 -24.69
CA ASP A 439 -8.96 1.00 -24.45
C ASP A 439 -10.23 1.80 -24.14
N THR A 440 -11.39 1.39 -24.63
CA THR A 440 -12.68 2.10 -24.46
C THR A 440 -13.56 1.51 -23.36
N LEU A 441 -12.96 0.85 -22.36
CA LEU A 441 -13.69 0.30 -21.22
C LEU A 441 -14.04 1.43 -20.24
N SER A 442 -15.28 1.92 -20.32
CA SER A 442 -15.83 2.88 -19.37
C SER A 442 -16.31 2.19 -18.08
N TYR A 443 -16.06 2.83 -16.94
CA TYR A 443 -16.48 2.36 -15.62
C TYR A 443 -16.86 3.54 -14.71
N ILE A 444 -17.48 3.23 -13.57
CA ILE A 444 -17.74 4.20 -12.50
C ILE A 444 -16.92 3.77 -11.29
N ASP A 445 -16.19 4.71 -10.73
CA ASP A 445 -15.34 4.52 -9.57
C ASP A 445 -16.00 5.10 -8.30
N TYR A 446 -16.24 4.21 -7.34
CA TYR A 446 -16.87 4.45 -6.04
C TYR A 446 -15.82 4.54 -4.92
N SER A 447 -14.52 4.48 -5.26
CA SER A 447 -13.37 4.50 -4.36
C SER A 447 -13.37 5.62 -3.31
N LYS A 448 -13.84 6.82 -3.68
CA LYS A 448 -13.77 8.05 -2.88
C LYS A 448 -15.13 8.67 -2.58
N TYR A 449 -16.14 7.84 -2.30
CA TYR A 449 -17.47 8.34 -1.92
C TYR A 449 -17.42 9.40 -0.78
N PHE A 450 -16.51 9.26 0.18
CA PHE A 450 -16.31 10.22 1.28
C PHE A 450 -15.71 11.58 0.84
N VAL A 451 -15.22 11.71 -0.40
CA VAL A 451 -14.73 12.98 -1.00
C VAL A 451 -15.82 13.65 -1.85
N GLY A 452 -16.66 12.87 -2.52
CA GLY A 452 -17.58 13.36 -3.53
C GLY A 452 -18.43 12.25 -4.17
N PRO A 453 -19.24 12.57 -5.19
CA PRO A 453 -20.00 11.57 -5.94
C PRO A 453 -19.06 10.60 -6.68
N PRO A 454 -19.47 9.34 -6.92
CA PRO A 454 -18.71 8.38 -7.72
C PRO A 454 -18.39 8.94 -9.11
N LYS A 455 -17.15 8.73 -9.58
CA LYS A 455 -16.66 9.32 -10.83
C LYS A 455 -16.71 8.32 -11.98
N LYS A 456 -17.37 8.71 -13.07
CA LYS A 456 -17.30 7.98 -14.34
C LYS A 456 -15.99 8.30 -15.05
N PHE A 457 -15.32 7.26 -15.57
CA PHE A 457 -14.21 7.39 -16.50
C PHE A 457 -14.54 6.63 -17.80
N ASP A 458 -14.11 7.16 -18.94
CA ASP A 458 -14.36 6.54 -20.26
C ASP A 458 -13.26 5.56 -20.68
N SER A 459 -12.09 5.62 -20.04
CA SER A 459 -10.99 4.68 -20.17
C SER A 459 -10.07 4.71 -18.95
N PHE A 460 -9.22 3.70 -18.79
CA PHE A 460 -8.15 3.69 -17.79
C PHE A 460 -7.16 4.85 -17.98
N TRP A 461 -6.91 5.27 -19.23
CA TRP A 461 -6.09 6.44 -19.53
C TRP A 461 -6.74 7.76 -19.13
N ALA A 462 -8.07 7.90 -19.20
CA ALA A 462 -8.77 9.07 -18.68
C ALA A 462 -8.53 9.22 -17.16
N ALA A 463 -8.67 8.12 -16.41
CA ALA A 463 -8.39 8.09 -14.98
C ALA A 463 -6.91 8.35 -14.66
N ALA A 464 -5.97 7.76 -15.40
CA ALA A 464 -4.54 7.97 -15.19
C ALA A 464 -4.09 9.41 -15.49
N ASN A 465 -4.61 10.02 -16.54
CA ASN A 465 -4.34 11.43 -16.85
C ASN A 465 -4.90 12.35 -15.75
N GLU A 466 -6.09 12.07 -15.23
CA GLU A 466 -6.66 12.84 -14.12
C GLU A 466 -5.87 12.64 -12.80
N CYS A 467 -5.51 11.40 -12.48
CA CYS A 467 -4.64 11.06 -11.36
C CYS A 467 -3.29 11.81 -11.45
N SER A 468 -2.72 11.91 -12.65
CA SER A 468 -1.47 12.62 -12.89
C SER A 468 -1.60 14.13 -12.66
N ILE A 469 -2.59 14.80 -13.28
CA ILE A 469 -2.76 16.26 -13.14
C ILE A 469 -3.20 16.68 -11.72
N SER A 470 -3.93 15.81 -11.01
CA SER A 470 -4.39 16.06 -9.63
C SER A 470 -3.25 16.45 -8.67
N ARG A 471 -2.02 15.97 -8.91
CA ARG A 471 -0.88 16.24 -8.01
C ARG A 471 -0.26 17.63 -8.21
N VAL A 472 -0.51 18.24 -9.38
CA VAL A 472 -0.25 19.67 -9.65
C VAL A 472 -1.36 20.53 -9.03
N TYR A 473 -2.64 20.11 -9.13
CA TYR A 473 -3.75 20.78 -8.43
C TYR A 473 -3.56 20.76 -6.91
N GLY A 474 -3.06 19.65 -6.36
CA GLY A 474 -2.71 19.52 -4.95
C GLY A 474 -1.50 20.36 -4.51
N GLY A 475 -0.72 20.91 -5.44
CA GLY A 475 0.47 21.73 -5.15
C GLY A 475 1.71 20.93 -4.74
N ILE A 476 1.73 19.60 -4.90
CA ILE A 476 2.79 18.74 -4.34
C ILE A 476 3.79 18.21 -5.38
N HIS A 477 3.52 18.38 -6.67
CA HIS A 477 4.38 17.97 -7.79
C HIS A 477 4.49 19.05 -8.89
N PHE A 478 5.59 19.04 -9.64
CA PHE A 478 5.78 19.88 -10.83
C PHE A 478 5.33 19.16 -12.12
N ARG A 479 5.17 19.91 -13.21
CA ARG A 479 4.82 19.39 -14.55
C ARG A 479 5.75 18.27 -15.03
N ASP A 480 7.06 18.52 -15.07
CA ASP A 480 8.07 17.53 -15.45
C ASP A 480 8.03 16.29 -14.52
N GLY A 481 7.79 16.49 -13.21
CA GLY A 481 7.61 15.42 -12.25
C GLY A 481 6.42 14.50 -12.54
N ILE A 482 5.28 15.05 -12.98
CA ILE A 482 4.11 14.23 -13.36
C ILE A 482 4.27 13.58 -14.74
N ASP A 483 4.76 14.32 -15.73
CA ASP A 483 4.87 13.84 -17.12
C ASP A 483 5.93 12.71 -17.23
N GLN A 484 7.09 12.88 -16.60
CA GLN A 484 8.13 11.84 -16.53
C GLN A 484 7.71 10.67 -15.63
N GLY A 485 6.86 10.92 -14.63
CA GLY A 485 6.22 9.85 -13.85
C GLY A 485 5.40 8.93 -14.73
N MET A 486 4.52 9.47 -15.58
CA MET A 486 3.75 8.66 -16.52
C MET A 486 4.62 7.82 -17.47
N GLU A 487 5.82 8.31 -17.84
CA GLU A 487 6.74 7.56 -18.69
C GLU A 487 7.43 6.38 -17.96
N VAL A 488 7.75 6.51 -16.67
CA VAL A 488 8.14 5.34 -15.84
C VAL A 488 7.04 4.29 -15.87
N GLY A 489 5.78 4.72 -15.67
CA GLY A 489 4.62 3.83 -15.67
C GLY A 489 4.40 3.08 -16.99
N LYS A 490 4.50 3.78 -18.13
CA LYS A 490 4.39 3.18 -19.47
C LYS A 490 5.48 2.13 -19.73
N ILE A 491 6.73 2.41 -19.33
CA ILE A 491 7.84 1.47 -19.52
C ILE A 491 7.62 0.21 -18.68
N VAL A 492 7.33 0.35 -17.39
CA VAL A 492 7.08 -0.81 -16.51
C VAL A 492 5.84 -1.58 -16.94
N GLY A 493 4.76 -0.90 -17.34
CA GLY A 493 3.55 -1.53 -17.85
C GLY A 493 3.80 -2.38 -19.09
N LYS A 494 4.51 -1.82 -20.09
CA LYS A 494 4.95 -2.56 -21.29
C LYS A 494 5.85 -3.75 -20.95
N ASN A 495 6.79 -3.58 -20.03
CA ASN A 495 7.63 -4.69 -19.59
C ASN A 495 6.79 -5.80 -18.94
N SER A 496 5.86 -5.46 -18.05
CA SER A 496 4.95 -6.41 -17.40
C SER A 496 4.08 -7.20 -18.40
N LEU A 497 3.69 -6.59 -19.51
CA LEU A 497 2.92 -7.24 -20.58
C LEU A 497 3.72 -8.30 -21.37
N ASN A 498 5.05 -8.34 -21.25
CA ASN A 498 5.89 -9.39 -21.84
C ASN A 498 5.84 -10.73 -21.06
N LEU A 499 5.17 -10.78 -19.91
CA LEU A 499 4.98 -12.03 -19.16
C LEU A 499 4.02 -12.96 -19.92
N HIS A 500 4.47 -14.18 -20.19
CA HIS A 500 3.69 -15.19 -20.90
C HIS A 500 2.80 -15.95 -19.93
N TYR A 501 1.53 -15.54 -19.85
CA TYR A 501 0.50 -16.19 -19.03
C TYR A 501 -0.10 -17.44 -19.69
N LYS A 502 0.08 -17.62 -21.00
CA LYS A 502 -0.50 -18.71 -21.81
C LYS A 502 0.52 -19.24 -22.82
N LYS A 503 0.29 -20.47 -23.29
CA LYS A 503 1.09 -21.15 -24.34
C LYS A 503 1.02 -20.46 -25.70
#